data_AF-A0A1Q9XR31-F1
#
_entry.id   AF-A0A1Q9XR31-F1
#
_cell.length_a   1.000
_cell.length_b   1.000
_cell.length_c   1.000
_cell.angle_alpha   90.00
_cell.angle_beta   90.00
_cell.angle_gamma   90.00
#
_symmetry.space_group_name_H-M   'P 1'
#
loop_
_entity.id
_entity.type
_entity.pdbx_description
1 polymer ?
#
loop_
_entity_poly.entity_id
_entity_poly.type
_entity_poly.pdbx_seq_one_letter_code
_entity_poly.pdbx_strand_id
1 'polypeptide(L)'
;MSLSVADVLALPGLHELRLRAGQAALGNPVRWPYVAENEDIAAWVMGGELVFVTGINHPRDEANLLLLVRQAVERATAGLVILTGAEYIQTIPPTVIAEAERLGLPLLEQPYGLKMVVVTQAIGTALVQQQMLGSSRQHVLEQLLEGDYQSLDVLLQRAAGLDLPLNVPRQVALLRLQNSEQLFDGEAAASGERLLRDNRQCLQQRLEQALQQLGAALPLISQGEHWIALLPCTGSQDEQRNRRALMDLLGELDERLQPQRLFLGLSSGNHHPEQFARALGQARQALVAAQAFPERLGLCSFNELGVIELLAAIRDRSLLERFVERTLGPLIGDDSRHEPVLMPTLEAWFFENANLALAAQRLGVHRNTLSYRVQRIEALTGCSFDDPHDRLNISIALLIRRLSSHSLPRSTP
;
A
#
# COMPACT_ATOMS: atom_id res chain seq x y z
N MET A 1 -11.19 5.98 -8.70
CA MET A 1 -12.23 7.02 -8.52
C MET A 1 -13.52 6.29 -8.23
N SER A 2 -14.13 6.56 -7.09
CA SER A 2 -15.47 6.10 -6.71
C SER A 2 -16.54 7.05 -7.24
N LEU A 3 -17.77 6.58 -7.42
CA LEU A 3 -18.90 7.36 -7.90
C LEU A 3 -19.27 8.37 -6.82
N SER A 4 -19.21 9.67 -7.09
CA SER A 4 -19.57 10.70 -6.12
C SER A 4 -21.05 11.09 -6.19
N VAL A 5 -21.54 11.81 -5.18
CA VAL A 5 -22.90 12.39 -5.24
C VAL A 5 -23.04 13.37 -6.42
N ALA A 6 -21.99 14.13 -6.73
CA ALA A 6 -21.93 14.96 -7.94
C ALA A 6 -22.10 14.13 -9.22
N ASP A 7 -21.43 12.98 -9.32
CA ASP A 7 -21.54 12.11 -10.48
C ASP A 7 -22.95 11.53 -10.62
N VAL A 8 -23.60 11.16 -9.51
CA VAL A 8 -24.99 10.69 -9.49
C VAL A 8 -25.94 11.75 -10.06
N LEU A 9 -25.80 13.01 -9.64
CA LEU A 9 -26.59 14.13 -10.18
C LEU A 9 -26.37 14.35 -11.68
N ALA A 10 -25.19 14.00 -12.20
CA ALA A 10 -24.83 14.12 -13.60
C ALA A 10 -25.23 12.90 -14.46
N LEU A 11 -25.76 11.82 -13.86
CA LEU A 11 -26.11 10.61 -14.61
C LEU A 11 -27.25 10.88 -15.61
N PRO A 12 -27.17 10.30 -16.83
CA PRO A 12 -28.23 10.45 -17.82
C PRO A 12 -29.59 10.00 -17.28
N GLY A 13 -30.59 10.87 -17.42
CA GLY A 13 -31.96 10.60 -16.99
C GLY A 13 -32.27 10.99 -15.53
N LEU A 14 -31.30 11.50 -14.77
CA LEU A 14 -31.49 11.95 -13.38
C LEU A 14 -31.58 13.48 -13.22
N HIS A 15 -31.84 14.23 -14.31
CA HIS A 15 -31.90 15.70 -14.30
C HIS A 15 -32.95 16.29 -13.35
N GLU A 16 -33.97 15.52 -12.97
CA GLU A 16 -35.00 15.95 -12.03
C GLU A 16 -34.61 15.75 -10.55
N LEU A 17 -33.53 15.01 -10.27
CA LEU A 17 -32.97 14.86 -8.94
C LEU A 17 -32.27 16.17 -8.55
N ARG A 18 -32.69 16.82 -7.47
CA ARG A 18 -32.23 18.16 -7.10
C ARG A 18 -31.47 18.17 -5.80
N LEU A 19 -30.32 18.81 -5.76
CA LEU A 19 -29.67 19.12 -4.50
C LEU A 19 -30.44 20.23 -3.76
N ARG A 20 -30.68 20.03 -2.47
CA ARG A 20 -31.37 20.99 -1.58
C ARG A 20 -30.47 21.54 -0.49
N ALA A 21 -29.46 20.79 -0.06
CA ALA A 21 -28.43 21.21 0.89
C ALA A 21 -27.15 20.36 0.74
N GLY A 22 -26.05 20.80 1.35
CA GLY A 22 -24.80 20.04 1.46
C GLY A 22 -23.88 20.15 0.23
N GLN A 23 -23.91 21.28 -0.48
CA GLN A 23 -23.11 21.51 -1.69
C GLN A 23 -21.61 21.23 -1.49
N ALA A 24 -21.07 21.57 -0.32
CA ALA A 24 -19.65 21.37 0.00
C ALA A 24 -19.23 19.88 0.06
N ALA A 25 -20.19 18.95 0.21
CA ALA A 25 -19.95 17.53 0.38
C ALA A 25 -20.38 16.68 -0.84
N LEU A 26 -20.60 17.30 -2.01
CA LEU A 26 -20.94 16.57 -3.23
C LEU A 26 -19.86 15.57 -3.70
N GLY A 27 -18.63 15.72 -3.22
CA GLY A 27 -17.53 14.77 -3.46
C GLY A 27 -17.65 13.46 -2.67
N ASN A 28 -18.66 13.31 -1.80
CA ASN A 28 -18.84 12.11 -1.01
C ASN A 28 -19.00 10.87 -1.91
N PRO A 29 -18.26 9.77 -1.64
CA PRO A 29 -18.34 8.56 -2.44
C PRO A 29 -19.61 7.78 -2.13
N VAL A 30 -20.40 7.51 -3.17
CA VAL A 30 -21.56 6.63 -3.17
C VAL A 30 -21.08 5.20 -3.41
N ARG A 31 -21.33 4.31 -2.46
CA ARG A 31 -21.01 2.87 -2.59
C ARG A 31 -22.22 2.02 -3.00
N TRP A 32 -23.42 2.47 -2.65
CA TRP A 32 -24.64 1.70 -2.76
C TRP A 32 -25.89 2.59 -2.59
N PRO A 33 -26.94 2.43 -3.40
CA PRO A 33 -28.25 3.01 -3.11
C PRO A 33 -29.01 2.13 -2.10
N TYR A 34 -29.43 2.69 -0.96
CA TYR A 34 -30.20 1.97 0.06
C TYR A 34 -31.56 2.63 0.27
N VAL A 35 -32.64 1.84 0.28
CA VAL A 35 -34.00 2.37 0.54
C VAL A 35 -34.35 2.12 2.01
N ALA A 36 -34.59 3.20 2.74
CA ALA A 36 -34.95 3.17 4.15
C ALA A 36 -36.46 2.95 4.33
N GLU A 37 -36.80 1.79 4.89
CA GLU A 37 -38.18 1.41 5.18
C GLU A 37 -38.55 1.56 6.67
N ASN A 38 -37.54 1.69 7.54
CA ASN A 38 -37.69 1.73 9.00
C ASN A 38 -37.76 3.18 9.53
N GLU A 39 -38.19 3.35 10.78
CA GLU A 39 -38.24 4.65 11.46
C GLU A 39 -36.85 5.31 11.52
N ASP A 40 -35.83 4.54 11.89
CA ASP A 40 -34.42 4.90 11.94
C ASP A 40 -33.58 4.15 10.88
N ILE A 41 -32.37 4.65 10.61
CA ILE A 41 -31.42 4.02 9.68
C ILE A 41 -30.13 3.55 10.36
N ALA A 42 -29.87 3.94 11.61
CA ALA A 42 -28.56 3.81 12.25
C ALA A 42 -28.08 2.35 12.36
N ALA A 43 -28.98 1.39 12.55
CA ALA A 43 -28.63 -0.02 12.66
C ALA A 43 -28.37 -0.72 11.30
N TRP A 44 -28.73 -0.08 10.18
CA TRP A 44 -28.84 -0.72 8.87
C TRP A 44 -27.83 -0.24 7.84
N VAL A 45 -27.26 0.95 8.05
CA VAL A 45 -26.25 1.54 7.15
C VAL A 45 -24.84 1.36 7.71
N MET A 46 -23.87 1.15 6.82
CA MET A 46 -22.47 0.94 7.16
C MET A 46 -21.55 2.11 6.76
N GLY A 47 -22.11 3.18 6.19
CA GLY A 47 -21.41 4.36 5.70
C GLY A 47 -21.12 4.29 4.21
N GLY A 48 -21.18 5.44 3.53
CA GLY A 48 -21.05 5.59 2.08
C GLY A 48 -22.30 5.25 1.25
N GLU A 49 -23.40 4.82 1.86
CA GLU A 49 -24.67 4.61 1.16
C GLU A 49 -25.33 5.95 0.78
N LEU A 50 -26.01 5.99 -0.37
CA LEU A 50 -26.96 7.04 -0.69
C LEU A 50 -28.36 6.57 -0.26
N VAL A 51 -28.88 7.15 0.82
CA VAL A 51 -30.07 6.64 1.51
C VAL A 51 -31.34 7.30 0.97
N PHE A 52 -32.25 6.50 0.44
CA PHE A 52 -33.55 6.92 -0.08
C PHE A 52 -34.61 6.79 1.00
N VAL A 53 -35.25 7.91 1.33
CA VAL A 53 -36.34 8.01 2.30
C VAL A 53 -37.64 8.24 1.54
N THR A 54 -38.61 7.37 1.82
CA THR A 54 -39.98 7.51 1.35
C THR A 54 -40.92 7.60 2.55
N GLY A 55 -42.18 7.97 2.30
CA GLY A 55 -43.25 7.88 3.28
C GLY A 55 -44.22 6.71 3.07
N ILE A 56 -43.88 5.75 2.19
CA ILE A 56 -44.78 4.67 1.78
C ILE A 56 -44.97 3.64 2.91
N ASN A 57 -43.86 3.14 3.47
CA ASN A 57 -43.89 2.10 4.50
C ASN A 57 -43.95 2.69 5.92
N HIS A 58 -43.52 3.94 6.09
CA HIS A 58 -43.51 4.64 7.38
C HIS A 58 -43.88 6.11 7.18
N PRO A 59 -44.85 6.66 7.93
CA PRO A 59 -45.15 8.09 7.85
C PRO A 59 -43.92 8.91 8.27
N ARG A 60 -43.61 9.96 7.52
CA ARG A 60 -42.44 10.82 7.77
C ARG A 60 -42.92 12.22 8.14
N ASP A 61 -42.80 12.56 9.40
CA ASP A 61 -42.96 13.93 9.86
C ASP A 61 -41.60 14.66 9.92
N GLU A 62 -41.64 15.96 10.22
CA GLU A 62 -40.44 16.79 10.30
C GLU A 62 -39.44 16.28 11.35
N ALA A 63 -39.94 15.80 12.50
CA ALA A 63 -39.11 15.28 13.58
C ALA A 63 -38.35 14.02 13.15
N ASN A 64 -39.02 13.09 12.46
CA ASN A 64 -38.38 11.89 11.93
C ASN A 64 -37.36 12.24 10.83
N LEU A 65 -37.67 13.16 9.91
CA LEU A 65 -36.70 13.56 8.88
C LEU A 65 -35.44 14.21 9.49
N LEU A 66 -35.58 15.02 10.53
CA LEU A 66 -34.44 15.58 11.27
C LEU A 66 -33.61 14.48 11.96
N LEU A 67 -34.25 13.46 12.52
CA LEU A 67 -33.57 12.29 13.09
C LEU A 67 -32.72 11.57 12.03
N LEU A 68 -33.31 11.30 10.85
CA LEU A 68 -32.62 10.61 9.76
C LEU A 68 -31.40 11.39 9.25
N VAL A 69 -31.50 12.73 9.12
CA VAL A 69 -30.36 13.58 8.75
C VAL A 69 -29.20 13.44 9.75
N ARG A 70 -29.50 13.45 11.05
CA ARG A 70 -28.47 13.29 12.09
C ARG A 70 -27.81 11.92 12.06
N GLN A 71 -28.60 10.86 11.90
CA GLN A 71 -28.10 9.49 11.80
C GLN A 71 -27.28 9.26 10.52
N ALA A 72 -27.68 9.87 9.42
CA ALA A 72 -26.97 9.81 8.14
C ALA A 72 -25.54 10.38 8.27
N VAL A 73 -25.38 11.47 9.04
CA VAL A 73 -24.07 12.07 9.33
C VAL A 73 -23.27 11.23 10.31
N GLU A 74 -23.90 10.76 11.40
CA GLU A 74 -23.26 9.89 12.40
C GLU A 74 -22.67 8.62 11.75
N ARG A 75 -23.37 8.05 10.77
CA ARG A 75 -22.96 6.85 10.05
C ARG A 75 -22.11 7.12 8.81
N ALA A 76 -21.73 8.37 8.55
CA ALA A 76 -20.94 8.77 7.38
C ALA A 76 -21.52 8.25 6.05
N THR A 77 -22.84 8.37 5.87
CA THR A 77 -23.51 8.09 4.59
C THR A 77 -23.06 9.07 3.52
N ALA A 78 -23.21 8.70 2.24
CA ALA A 78 -22.86 9.58 1.14
C ALA A 78 -23.83 10.78 1.04
N GLY A 79 -25.10 10.56 1.36
CA GLY A 79 -26.15 11.57 1.36
C GLY A 79 -27.53 10.97 1.62
N LEU A 80 -28.54 11.84 1.68
CA LEU A 80 -29.95 11.46 1.88
C LEU A 80 -30.77 11.94 0.68
N VAL A 81 -31.65 11.08 0.16
CA VAL A 81 -32.59 11.40 -0.93
C VAL A 81 -34.00 11.29 -0.36
N ILE A 82 -34.78 12.37 -0.44
CA ILE A 82 -36.18 12.36 0.00
C ILE A 82 -37.09 12.32 -1.23
N LEU A 83 -37.94 11.30 -1.31
CA LEU A 83 -38.97 11.19 -2.33
C LEU A 83 -40.14 12.13 -1.99
N THR A 84 -40.28 13.23 -2.74
CA THR A 84 -41.38 14.18 -2.56
C THR A 84 -42.53 13.96 -3.53
N GLY A 85 -43.76 14.06 -3.04
CA GLY A 85 -44.98 13.82 -3.80
C GLY A 85 -46.23 14.09 -2.98
N ALA A 86 -47.37 14.22 -3.65
CA ALA A 86 -48.63 14.65 -3.02
C ALA A 86 -49.14 13.71 -1.91
N GLU A 87 -48.83 12.40 -1.99
CA GLU A 87 -49.43 11.38 -1.13
C GLU A 87 -48.72 11.19 0.22
N TYR A 88 -47.40 11.44 0.29
CA TYR A 88 -46.60 11.10 1.46
C TYR A 88 -45.85 12.32 1.99
N ILE A 89 -44.68 12.63 1.43
CA ILE A 89 -43.86 13.78 1.81
C ILE A 89 -44.09 14.86 0.76
N GLN A 90 -44.98 15.82 1.04
CA GLN A 90 -45.36 16.82 0.05
C GLN A 90 -44.19 17.73 -0.34
N THR A 91 -43.43 18.18 0.65
CA THR A 91 -42.22 19.00 0.48
C THR A 91 -41.24 18.68 1.59
N ILE A 92 -39.95 18.94 1.37
CA ILE A 92 -38.93 18.84 2.41
C ILE A 92 -39.05 20.09 3.31
N PRO A 93 -39.28 19.94 4.62
CA PRO A 93 -39.36 21.09 5.53
C PRO A 93 -38.09 21.95 5.50
N PRO A 94 -38.20 23.30 5.52
CA PRO A 94 -37.04 24.19 5.50
C PRO A 94 -36.05 23.95 6.63
N THR A 95 -36.53 23.51 7.79
CA THR A 95 -35.73 23.12 8.96
C THR A 95 -34.85 21.91 8.69
N VAL A 96 -35.35 20.89 7.97
CA VAL A 96 -34.59 19.71 7.55
C VAL A 96 -33.48 20.11 6.57
N ILE A 97 -33.79 21.00 5.61
CA ILE A 97 -32.82 21.54 4.67
C ILE A 97 -31.72 22.30 5.42
N ALA A 98 -32.10 23.19 6.34
CA ALA A 98 -31.15 23.97 7.14
C ALA A 98 -30.26 23.08 8.02
N GLU A 99 -30.80 22.02 8.61
CA GLU A 99 -30.03 21.08 9.43
C GLU A 99 -29.05 20.27 8.58
N ALA A 100 -29.46 19.79 7.40
CA ALA A 100 -28.57 19.10 6.47
C ALA A 100 -27.43 20.00 5.99
N GLU A 101 -27.72 21.27 5.69
CA GLU A 101 -26.71 22.27 5.32
C GLU A 101 -25.73 22.52 6.47
N ARG A 102 -26.24 22.73 7.68
CA ARG A 102 -25.43 22.94 8.89
C ARG A 102 -24.48 21.77 9.16
N LEU A 103 -24.95 20.54 8.91
CA LEU A 103 -24.17 19.32 9.12
C LEU A 103 -23.32 18.91 7.90
N GLY A 104 -23.43 19.63 6.77
CA GLY A 104 -22.69 19.31 5.55
C GLY A 104 -23.11 18.00 4.88
N LEU A 105 -24.36 17.56 5.05
CA LEU A 105 -24.88 16.34 4.42
C LEU A 105 -25.53 16.68 3.06
N PRO A 106 -25.12 16.04 1.95
CA PRO A 106 -25.84 16.17 0.68
C PRO A 106 -27.28 15.68 0.83
N LEU A 107 -28.23 16.60 0.74
CA LEU A 107 -29.67 16.33 0.79
C LEU A 107 -30.25 16.53 -0.60
N LEU A 108 -30.76 15.46 -1.18
CA LEU A 108 -31.36 15.46 -2.51
C LEU A 108 -32.87 15.30 -2.42
N GLU A 109 -33.56 15.94 -3.33
CA GLU A 109 -34.99 15.80 -3.56
C GLU A 109 -35.22 15.00 -4.85
N GLN A 110 -35.94 13.89 -4.72
CA GLN A 110 -36.43 13.12 -5.84
C GLN A 110 -37.94 13.38 -5.99
N PRO A 111 -38.40 14.02 -7.07
CA PRO A 111 -39.83 14.18 -7.28
C PRO A 111 -40.50 12.85 -7.63
N TYR A 112 -41.76 12.66 -7.25
CA TYR A 112 -42.52 11.42 -7.48
C TYR A 112 -42.59 10.99 -8.96
N GLY A 113 -42.53 11.94 -9.89
CA GLY A 113 -42.47 11.67 -11.33
C GLY A 113 -41.20 10.92 -11.76
N LEU A 114 -40.08 11.14 -11.06
CA LEU A 114 -38.84 10.41 -11.25
C LEU A 114 -38.91 9.09 -10.49
N LYS A 115 -39.23 8.01 -11.21
CA LYS A 115 -39.42 6.68 -10.62
C LYS A 115 -38.14 6.19 -9.93
N MET A 116 -38.29 5.69 -8.70
CA MET A 116 -37.20 5.15 -7.90
C MET A 116 -36.37 4.09 -8.64
N VAL A 117 -37.02 3.17 -9.36
CA VAL A 117 -36.32 2.13 -10.15
C VAL A 117 -35.38 2.72 -11.20
N VAL A 118 -35.72 3.87 -11.80
CA VAL A 118 -34.84 4.55 -12.77
C VAL A 118 -33.61 5.08 -12.07
N VAL A 119 -33.80 5.72 -10.91
CA VAL A 119 -32.70 6.27 -10.11
C VAL A 119 -31.77 5.17 -9.59
N THR A 120 -32.31 4.16 -8.92
CA THR A 120 -31.51 3.08 -8.33
C THR A 120 -30.84 2.22 -9.40
N GLN A 121 -31.48 1.98 -10.55
CA GLN A 121 -30.87 1.26 -11.67
C GLN A 121 -29.73 2.07 -12.31
N ALA A 122 -29.89 3.38 -12.50
CA ALA A 122 -28.85 4.24 -13.06
C ALA A 122 -27.62 4.27 -12.15
N ILE A 123 -27.82 4.47 -10.84
CA ILE A 123 -26.74 4.43 -9.84
C ILE A 123 -26.08 3.05 -9.81
N GLY A 124 -26.87 1.97 -9.71
CA GLY A 124 -26.34 0.61 -9.68
C GLY A 124 -25.52 0.26 -10.93
N THR A 125 -26.00 0.67 -12.11
CA THR A 125 -25.28 0.48 -13.38
C THR A 125 -23.96 1.26 -13.39
N ALA A 126 -23.98 2.53 -12.97
CA ALA A 126 -22.78 3.36 -12.89
C ALA A 126 -21.74 2.79 -11.91
N LEU A 127 -22.17 2.29 -10.74
CA LEU A 127 -21.30 1.63 -9.77
C LEU A 127 -20.62 0.39 -10.37
N VAL A 128 -21.39 -0.48 -11.01
CA VAL A 128 -20.84 -1.69 -11.67
C VAL A 128 -19.87 -1.32 -12.79
N GLN A 129 -20.22 -0.34 -13.63
CA GLN A 129 -19.34 0.12 -14.71
C GLN A 129 -18.03 0.69 -14.18
N GLN A 130 -18.06 1.52 -13.12
CA GLN A 130 -16.84 2.04 -12.52
C GLN A 130 -15.97 0.94 -11.92
N GLN A 131 -16.57 -0.04 -11.23
CA GLN A 131 -15.85 -1.18 -10.68
C GLN A 131 -15.20 -2.01 -11.79
N MET A 132 -15.92 -2.28 -12.89
CA MET A 132 -15.38 -2.98 -14.06
C MET A 132 -14.25 -2.22 -14.74
N LEU A 133 -14.34 -0.89 -14.86
CA LEU A 133 -13.27 -0.05 -15.39
C LEU A 133 -12.03 -0.09 -14.49
N GLY A 134 -12.20 0.00 -13.17
CA GLY A 134 -11.11 -0.13 -12.20
C GLY A 134 -10.39 -1.47 -12.30
N SER A 135 -11.15 -2.57 -12.31
CA SER A 135 -10.61 -3.92 -12.48
C SER A 135 -9.93 -4.11 -13.84
N SER A 136 -10.51 -3.59 -14.92
CA SER A 136 -9.91 -3.66 -16.26
C SER A 136 -8.58 -2.91 -16.34
N ARG A 137 -8.50 -1.72 -15.72
CA ARG A 137 -7.25 -0.95 -15.65
C ARG A 137 -6.18 -1.68 -14.87
N GLN A 138 -6.50 -2.23 -13.69
CA GLN A 138 -5.56 -3.02 -12.90
C GLN A 138 -5.06 -4.25 -13.68
N HIS A 139 -5.97 -5.00 -14.31
CA HIS A 139 -5.62 -6.19 -15.06
C HIS A 139 -4.65 -5.89 -16.22
N VAL A 140 -4.85 -4.79 -16.97
CA VAL A 140 -3.90 -4.37 -18.01
C VAL A 140 -2.51 -4.08 -17.44
N LEU A 141 -2.44 -3.42 -16.29
CA LEU A 141 -1.16 -3.12 -15.64
C LEU A 141 -0.48 -4.39 -15.11
N GLU A 142 -1.26 -5.33 -14.54
CA GLU A 142 -0.75 -6.63 -14.09
C GLU A 142 -0.14 -7.42 -15.25
N GLN A 143 -0.84 -7.50 -16.40
CA GLN A 143 -0.28 -8.18 -17.59
C GLN A 143 1.03 -7.54 -18.07
N LEU A 144 1.12 -6.20 -18.07
CA LEU A 144 2.38 -5.50 -18.42
C LEU A 144 3.51 -5.79 -17.43
N LEU A 145 3.19 -5.87 -16.14
CA LEU A 145 4.14 -6.13 -15.05
C LEU A 145 4.58 -7.59 -14.97
N GLU A 146 3.72 -8.52 -15.38
CA GLU A 146 4.05 -9.94 -15.46
C GLU A 146 4.81 -10.27 -16.75
N GLY A 147 4.60 -9.47 -17.80
CA GLY A 147 5.10 -9.77 -19.13
C GLY A 147 4.30 -10.87 -19.83
N ASP A 148 3.13 -11.23 -19.30
CA ASP A 148 2.25 -12.27 -19.85
C ASP A 148 1.23 -11.65 -20.83
N TYR A 149 1.69 -11.42 -22.06
CA TYR A 149 0.85 -10.96 -23.15
C TYR A 149 1.31 -11.51 -24.50
N GLN A 150 0.35 -11.83 -25.36
CA GLN A 150 0.62 -12.31 -26.72
C GLN A 150 1.06 -11.18 -27.66
N SER A 151 0.51 -9.98 -27.46
CA SER A 151 0.81 -8.79 -28.27
C SER A 151 0.80 -7.55 -27.38
N LEU A 152 1.96 -6.87 -27.33
CA LEU A 152 2.09 -5.60 -26.62
C LEU A 152 1.19 -4.53 -27.24
N ASP A 153 1.12 -4.46 -28.56
CA ASP A 153 0.33 -3.44 -29.28
C ASP A 153 -1.16 -3.50 -28.93
N VAL A 154 -1.74 -4.71 -28.89
CA VAL A 154 -3.15 -4.91 -28.49
C VAL A 154 -3.36 -4.47 -27.04
N LEU A 155 -2.42 -4.79 -26.16
CA LEU A 155 -2.51 -4.41 -24.75
C LEU A 155 -2.39 -2.89 -24.56
N LEU A 156 -1.51 -2.22 -25.30
CA LEU A 156 -1.37 -0.76 -25.30
C LEU A 156 -2.59 -0.05 -25.91
N GLN A 157 -3.21 -0.61 -26.95
CA GLN A 157 -4.48 -0.11 -27.48
C GLN A 157 -5.60 -0.20 -26.44
N ARG A 158 -5.69 -1.32 -25.73
CA ARG A 158 -6.65 -1.48 -24.61
C ARG A 158 -6.35 -0.49 -23.49
N ALA A 159 -5.09 -0.28 -23.14
CA ALA A 159 -4.68 0.70 -22.13
C ALA A 159 -5.09 2.13 -22.52
N ALA A 160 -4.92 2.49 -23.80
CA ALA A 160 -5.35 3.79 -24.33
C ALA A 160 -6.88 3.96 -24.26
N GLY A 161 -7.66 2.92 -24.60
CA GLY A 161 -9.12 2.92 -24.45
C GLY A 161 -9.60 2.99 -22.99
N LEU A 162 -8.71 2.77 -22.02
CA LEU A 162 -8.97 2.90 -20.59
C LEU A 162 -8.38 4.18 -20.00
N ASP A 163 -7.88 5.12 -20.81
CA ASP A 163 -7.22 6.36 -20.39
C ASP A 163 -6.03 6.15 -19.44
N LEU A 164 -5.24 5.10 -19.64
CA LEU A 164 -4.01 4.88 -18.87
C LEU A 164 -2.84 5.68 -19.48
N PRO A 165 -2.23 6.65 -18.77
CA PRO A 165 -1.11 7.46 -19.27
C PRO A 165 0.22 6.66 -19.32
N LEU A 166 0.32 5.67 -20.20
CA LEU A 166 1.50 4.81 -20.38
C LEU A 166 2.58 5.39 -21.30
N ASN A 167 2.34 6.57 -21.88
CA ASN A 167 3.30 7.27 -22.74
C ASN A 167 4.46 7.92 -21.94
N VAL A 168 4.26 8.16 -20.65
CA VAL A 168 5.29 8.67 -19.74
C VAL A 168 6.10 7.49 -19.22
N PRO A 169 7.45 7.48 -19.40
CA PRO A 169 8.32 6.48 -18.80
C PRO A 169 8.14 6.39 -17.29
N ARG A 170 8.29 5.19 -16.73
CA ARG A 170 7.94 4.88 -15.34
C ARG A 170 9.10 4.34 -14.53
N GLN A 171 8.99 4.49 -13.22
CA GLN A 171 9.74 3.76 -12.20
C GLN A 171 8.75 2.86 -11.45
N VAL A 172 9.12 1.62 -11.19
CA VAL A 172 8.30 0.66 -10.45
C VAL A 172 8.69 0.73 -8.97
N ALA A 173 7.69 0.93 -8.11
CA ALA A 173 7.82 0.78 -6.67
C ALA A 173 7.05 -0.46 -6.23
N LEU A 174 7.73 -1.35 -5.51
CA LEU A 174 7.13 -2.52 -4.88
C LEU A 174 7.21 -2.34 -3.36
N LEU A 175 6.06 -2.36 -2.72
CA LEU A 175 5.91 -2.23 -1.28
C LEU A 175 5.44 -3.55 -0.68
N ARG A 176 5.90 -3.86 0.53
CA ARG A 176 5.47 -5.03 1.28
C ARG A 176 5.32 -4.72 2.77
N LEU A 177 4.17 -5.07 3.32
CA LEU A 177 3.93 -5.06 4.76
C LEU A 177 4.41 -6.39 5.37
N GLN A 178 5.13 -6.34 6.48
CA GLN A 178 5.63 -7.50 7.22
C GLN A 178 5.25 -7.43 8.70
N ASN A 179 5.43 -8.56 9.39
CA ASN A 179 5.10 -8.79 10.79
C ASN A 179 3.59 -8.75 11.08
N SER A 180 2.77 -9.13 10.09
CA SER A 180 1.31 -9.21 10.25
C SER A 180 0.90 -10.31 11.24
N GLU A 181 1.73 -11.34 11.40
CA GLU A 181 1.55 -12.41 12.39
C GLU A 181 1.56 -11.90 13.84
N GLN A 182 2.35 -10.86 14.14
CA GLN A 182 2.45 -10.29 15.50
C GLN A 182 1.17 -9.59 15.94
N LEU A 183 0.28 -9.25 14.99
CA LEU A 183 -1.05 -8.74 15.31
C LEU A 183 -1.96 -9.78 16.00
N PHE A 184 -1.59 -11.05 15.92
CA PHE A 184 -2.37 -12.18 16.41
C PHE A 184 -1.78 -12.81 17.68
N ASP A 185 -0.71 -12.24 18.26
CA ASP A 185 -0.04 -12.75 19.47
C ASP A 185 -0.84 -12.52 20.78
N GLY A 186 -2.16 -12.26 20.71
CA GLY A 186 -3.05 -11.98 21.85
C GLY A 186 -4.41 -12.72 21.79
N GLU A 187 -5.20 -12.63 22.87
CA GLU A 187 -6.37 -13.50 23.12
C GLU A 187 -7.61 -13.30 22.20
N ALA A 188 -7.61 -12.31 21.29
CA ALA A 188 -8.76 -12.03 20.43
C ALA A 188 -8.37 -11.93 18.94
N ALA A 189 -8.44 -13.06 18.22
CA ALA A 189 -8.22 -13.12 16.76
C ALA A 189 -9.04 -12.07 15.97
N ALA A 190 -10.28 -11.81 16.42
CA ALA A 190 -11.15 -10.79 15.82
C ALA A 190 -10.61 -9.36 15.93
N SER A 191 -9.77 -9.06 16.93
CA SER A 191 -9.09 -7.78 17.07
C SER A 191 -7.92 -7.67 16.09
N GLY A 192 -7.16 -8.74 15.90
CA GLY A 192 -6.04 -8.80 14.95
C GLY A 192 -6.51 -8.63 13.50
N GLU A 193 -7.60 -9.31 13.10
CA GLU A 193 -8.18 -9.17 11.76
C GLU A 193 -8.67 -7.75 11.47
N ARG A 194 -9.32 -7.12 12.45
CA ARG A 194 -9.80 -5.74 12.33
C ARG A 194 -8.63 -4.78 12.15
N LEU A 195 -7.60 -4.90 12.98
CA LEU A 195 -6.42 -4.05 12.92
C LEU A 195 -5.67 -4.23 11.60
N LEU A 196 -5.51 -5.47 11.12
CA LEU A 196 -4.91 -5.76 9.82
C LEU A 196 -5.69 -5.08 8.68
N ARG A 197 -7.03 -5.18 8.70
CA ARG A 197 -7.89 -4.54 7.70
C ARG A 197 -7.77 -3.02 7.74
N ASP A 198 -7.80 -2.42 8.93
CA ASP A 198 -7.70 -0.97 9.12
C ASP A 198 -6.33 -0.44 8.67
N ASN A 199 -5.25 -1.16 8.99
CA ASN A 199 -3.89 -0.82 8.56
C ASN A 199 -3.75 -0.89 7.04
N ARG A 200 -4.27 -1.96 6.41
CA ARG A 200 -4.27 -2.11 4.94
C ARG A 200 -5.06 -1.01 4.25
N GLN A 201 -6.25 -0.68 4.76
CA GLN A 201 -7.09 0.37 4.19
C GLN A 201 -6.42 1.74 4.32
N CYS A 202 -5.83 2.04 5.49
CA CYS A 202 -5.09 3.27 5.70
C CYS A 202 -3.89 3.37 4.76
N LEU A 203 -3.11 2.28 4.64
CA LEU A 203 -1.94 2.22 3.76
C LEU A 203 -2.34 2.44 2.30
N GLN A 204 -3.39 1.77 1.82
CA GLN A 204 -3.89 1.96 0.47
C GLN A 204 -4.30 3.41 0.21
N GLN A 205 -5.07 4.03 1.11
CA GLN A 205 -5.50 5.42 0.97
C GLN A 205 -4.32 6.40 0.93
N ARG A 206 -3.34 6.21 1.83
CA ARG A 206 -2.14 7.06 1.89
C ARG A 206 -1.25 6.91 0.66
N LEU A 207 -1.08 5.69 0.15
CA LEU A 207 -0.37 5.42 -1.10
C LEU A 207 -1.08 6.09 -2.28
N GLU A 208 -2.38 5.89 -2.43
CA GLU A 208 -3.16 6.52 -3.52
C GLU A 208 -3.05 8.05 -3.47
N GLN A 209 -3.11 8.66 -2.28
CA GLN A 209 -2.93 10.10 -2.09
C GLN A 209 -1.52 10.57 -2.51
N ALA A 210 -0.47 9.87 -2.08
CA ALA A 210 0.91 10.19 -2.45
C ALA A 210 1.12 10.08 -3.97
N LEU A 211 0.57 9.04 -4.61
CA LEU A 211 0.64 8.84 -6.06
C LEU A 211 -0.05 9.96 -6.84
N GLN A 212 -1.19 10.46 -6.35
CA GLN A 212 -1.88 11.59 -6.97
C GLN A 212 -1.03 12.86 -6.95
N GLN A 213 -0.30 13.12 -5.87
CA GLN A 213 0.60 14.29 -5.75
C GLN A 213 1.82 14.21 -6.67
N LEU A 214 2.26 12.99 -7.00
CA LEU A 214 3.37 12.78 -7.95
C LEU A 214 2.98 13.09 -9.40
N GLY A 215 1.68 13.03 -9.73
CA GLY A 215 1.13 13.32 -11.05
C GLY A 215 1.09 12.10 -11.97
N ALA A 216 0.30 12.17 -13.05
CA ALA A 216 0.11 11.09 -14.02
C ALA A 216 -0.18 9.72 -13.35
N ALA A 217 -0.97 9.71 -12.28
CA ALA A 217 -1.19 8.54 -11.44
C ALA A 217 -1.82 7.39 -12.22
N LEU A 218 -1.24 6.20 -12.06
CA LEU A 218 -1.83 4.93 -12.48
C LEU A 218 -2.46 4.25 -11.26
N PRO A 219 -3.48 3.38 -11.46
CA PRO A 219 -4.04 2.60 -10.36
C PRO A 219 -2.97 1.81 -9.59
N LEU A 220 -3.06 1.89 -8.26
CA LEU A 220 -2.26 1.04 -7.37
C LEU A 220 -2.73 -0.41 -7.52
N ILE A 221 -1.79 -1.32 -7.72
CA ILE A 221 -2.08 -2.76 -7.70
C ILE A 221 -1.86 -3.23 -6.27
N SER A 222 -2.82 -3.96 -5.71
CA SER A 222 -2.74 -4.53 -4.37
C SER A 222 -3.01 -6.03 -4.43
N GLN A 223 -2.06 -6.84 -3.99
CA GLN A 223 -2.17 -8.29 -3.94
C GLN A 223 -1.65 -8.79 -2.60
N GLY A 224 -2.55 -9.25 -1.73
CA GLY A 224 -2.15 -9.66 -0.37
C GLY A 224 -1.41 -8.52 0.33
N GLU A 225 -0.26 -8.80 0.95
CA GLU A 225 0.55 -7.82 1.70
C GLU A 225 1.49 -6.99 0.80
N HIS A 226 1.23 -6.95 -0.51
CA HIS A 226 2.06 -6.27 -1.49
C HIS A 226 1.29 -5.20 -2.24
N TRP A 227 1.98 -4.10 -2.55
CA TRP A 227 1.49 -3.04 -3.42
C TRP A 227 2.50 -2.72 -4.50
N ILE A 228 2.04 -2.53 -5.73
CA ILE A 228 2.87 -2.12 -6.87
C ILE A 228 2.36 -0.79 -7.41
N ALA A 229 3.27 0.18 -7.52
CA ALA A 229 3.00 1.48 -8.10
C ALA A 229 3.92 1.77 -9.29
N LEU A 230 3.36 2.41 -10.32
CA LEU A 230 4.06 2.87 -11.52
C LEU A 230 4.19 4.39 -11.49
N LEU A 231 5.32 4.88 -10.99
CA LEU A 231 5.60 6.30 -10.78
C LEU A 231 6.08 6.95 -12.08
N PRO A 232 5.67 8.17 -12.44
CA PRO A 232 6.26 8.90 -13.56
C PRO A 232 7.76 9.11 -13.31
N CYS A 233 8.60 8.80 -14.30
CA CYS A 233 10.04 8.92 -14.16
C CYS A 233 10.75 9.01 -15.51
N THR A 234 11.11 10.22 -15.94
CA THR A 234 11.82 10.49 -17.20
C THR A 234 13.34 10.58 -17.04
N GLY A 235 13.83 10.74 -15.81
CA GLY A 235 15.26 10.82 -15.53
C GLY A 235 15.58 10.84 -14.03
N SER A 236 16.84 11.13 -13.70
CA SER A 236 17.37 11.04 -12.34
C SER A 236 16.72 12.02 -11.34
N GLN A 237 16.24 13.17 -11.78
CA GLN A 237 15.51 14.11 -10.92
C GLN A 237 14.19 13.52 -10.44
N ASP A 238 13.47 12.82 -11.33
CA ASP A 238 12.23 12.14 -10.98
C ASP A 238 12.49 10.95 -10.04
N GLU A 239 13.57 10.18 -10.26
CA GLU A 239 13.97 9.11 -9.33
C GLU A 239 14.20 9.64 -7.91
N GLN A 240 14.91 10.77 -7.79
CA GLN A 240 15.17 11.41 -6.49
C GLN A 240 13.89 11.95 -5.85
N ARG A 241 13.00 12.56 -6.65
CA ARG A 241 11.70 13.06 -6.18
C ARG A 241 10.83 11.91 -5.67
N ASN A 242 10.71 10.84 -6.45
CA ASN A 242 9.94 9.64 -6.12
C ASN A 242 10.48 8.98 -4.85
N ARG A 243 11.80 8.81 -4.76
CA ARG A 243 12.46 8.27 -3.57
C ARG A 243 12.15 9.10 -2.33
N ARG A 244 12.27 10.43 -2.41
CA ARG A 244 12.01 11.32 -1.27
C ARG A 244 10.55 11.22 -0.81
N ALA A 245 9.60 11.34 -1.73
CA ALA A 245 8.17 11.26 -1.41
C ALA A 245 7.80 9.94 -0.72
N LEU A 246 8.37 8.82 -1.19
CA LEU A 246 8.13 7.50 -0.59
C LEU A 246 8.84 7.31 0.75
N MET A 247 10.02 7.92 0.93
CA MET A 247 10.72 7.91 2.21
C MET A 247 9.97 8.71 3.27
N ASP A 248 9.42 9.88 2.90
CA ASP A 248 8.59 10.69 3.78
C ASP A 248 7.32 9.91 4.18
N LEU A 249 6.68 9.23 3.22
CA LEU A 249 5.53 8.36 3.47
C LEU A 249 5.85 7.20 4.43
N LEU A 250 7.02 6.56 4.29
CA LEU A 250 7.45 5.52 5.22
C LEU A 250 7.61 6.07 6.64
N GLY A 251 8.21 7.25 6.79
CA GLY A 251 8.35 7.91 8.09
C GLY A 251 7.01 8.24 8.76
N GLU A 252 6.03 8.71 7.98
CA GLU A 252 4.67 8.98 8.49
C GLU A 252 3.93 7.72 8.95
N LEU A 253 4.21 6.58 8.32
CA LEU A 253 3.50 5.32 8.56
C LEU A 253 4.18 4.43 9.59
N ASP A 254 5.47 4.61 9.88
CA ASP A 254 6.26 3.71 10.72
C ASP A 254 5.67 3.57 12.13
N GLU A 255 5.37 4.68 12.82
CA GLU A 255 4.78 4.66 14.16
C GLU A 255 3.36 4.07 14.17
N ARG A 256 2.57 4.37 13.13
CA ARG A 256 1.17 3.94 13.04
C ARG A 256 1.05 2.43 12.77
N LEU A 257 1.95 1.87 11.97
CA LEU A 257 1.86 0.48 11.54
C LEU A 257 2.41 -0.51 12.57
N GLN A 258 3.12 -0.06 13.62
CA GLN A 258 3.67 -0.96 14.62
C GLN A 258 2.62 -1.92 15.21
N PRO A 259 2.93 -3.21 15.36
CA PRO A 259 4.24 -3.86 15.20
C PRO A 259 4.60 -4.22 13.74
N GLN A 260 3.72 -3.97 12.77
CA GLN A 260 4.00 -4.18 11.36
C GLN A 260 5.00 -3.15 10.83
N ARG A 261 5.71 -3.53 9.76
CA ARG A 261 6.67 -2.65 9.11
C ARG A 261 6.53 -2.70 7.59
N LEU A 262 6.56 -1.53 6.97
CA LEU A 262 6.48 -1.37 5.53
C LEU A 262 7.90 -1.30 4.93
N PHE A 263 8.15 -2.14 3.93
CA PHE A 263 9.39 -2.14 3.16
C PHE A 263 9.13 -1.79 1.70
N LEU A 264 10.11 -1.17 1.06
CA LEU A 264 9.99 -0.64 -0.29
C LEU A 264 11.23 -0.90 -1.14
N GLY A 265 11.01 -1.43 -2.34
CA GLY A 265 12.01 -1.54 -3.40
C GLY A 265 11.65 -0.67 -4.60
N LEU A 266 12.61 0.12 -5.09
CA LEU A 266 12.47 0.90 -6.32
C LEU A 266 13.30 0.28 -7.45
N SER A 267 12.72 0.20 -8.65
CA SER A 267 13.48 -0.05 -9.87
C SER A 267 14.35 1.17 -10.26
N SER A 268 15.17 1.05 -11.30
CA SER A 268 15.67 2.24 -12.00
C SER A 268 14.51 3.00 -12.67
N GLY A 269 14.75 4.22 -13.13
CA GLY A 269 13.78 5.02 -13.87
C GLY A 269 13.72 4.70 -15.36
N ASN A 270 12.91 5.50 -16.07
CA ASN A 270 12.83 5.53 -17.54
C ASN A 270 12.41 4.20 -18.20
N HIS A 271 11.49 3.47 -17.59
CA HIS A 271 10.95 2.24 -18.19
C HIS A 271 9.72 2.52 -19.04
N HIS A 272 9.72 2.00 -20.27
CA HIS A 272 8.54 1.93 -21.13
C HIS A 272 7.73 0.65 -20.85
N PRO A 273 6.47 0.53 -21.31
CA PRO A 273 5.60 -0.61 -20.98
C PRO A 273 6.21 -2.00 -21.26
N GLU A 274 6.99 -2.15 -22.33
CA GLU A 274 7.72 -3.38 -22.67
C GLU A 274 8.76 -3.80 -21.61
N GLN A 275 9.19 -2.86 -20.76
CA GLN A 275 10.20 -3.07 -19.73
C GLN A 275 9.60 -3.20 -18.32
N PHE A 276 8.28 -3.11 -18.15
CA PHE A 276 7.66 -3.14 -16.82
C PHE A 276 7.94 -4.45 -16.07
N ALA A 277 7.95 -5.60 -16.75
CA ALA A 277 8.31 -6.88 -16.14
C ALA A 277 9.75 -6.89 -15.61
N ARG A 278 10.70 -6.34 -16.39
CA ARG A 278 12.10 -6.16 -15.95
C ARG A 278 12.18 -5.22 -14.75
N ALA A 279 11.48 -4.10 -14.80
CA ALA A 279 11.46 -3.09 -13.75
C ALA A 279 10.85 -3.64 -12.45
N LEU A 280 9.80 -4.47 -12.52
CA LEU A 280 9.28 -5.18 -11.36
C LEU A 280 10.31 -6.16 -10.79
N GLY A 281 11.06 -6.86 -11.64
CA GLY A 281 12.19 -7.69 -11.22
C GLY A 281 13.24 -6.90 -10.43
N GLN A 282 13.60 -5.70 -10.90
CA GLN A 282 14.51 -4.80 -10.20
C GLN A 282 13.95 -4.33 -8.85
N ALA A 283 12.68 -3.90 -8.82
CA ALA A 283 12.01 -3.49 -7.59
C ALA A 283 11.93 -4.62 -6.56
N ARG A 284 11.72 -5.88 -7.00
CA ARG A 284 11.78 -7.07 -6.13
C ARG A 284 13.17 -7.25 -5.52
N GLN A 285 14.25 -7.13 -6.30
CA GLN A 285 15.61 -7.23 -5.76
C GLN A 285 15.93 -6.12 -4.75
N ALA A 286 15.51 -4.89 -5.07
CA ALA A 286 15.63 -3.75 -4.17
C ALA A 286 14.84 -3.97 -2.87
N LEU A 287 13.64 -4.54 -2.94
CA LEU A 287 12.84 -4.86 -1.76
C LEU A 287 13.54 -5.90 -0.86
N VAL A 288 14.11 -6.97 -1.44
CA VAL A 288 14.87 -7.97 -0.69
C VAL A 288 16.03 -7.31 0.08
N ALA A 289 16.74 -6.38 -0.56
CA ALA A 289 17.78 -5.61 0.11
C ALA A 289 17.22 -4.69 1.21
N ALA A 290 16.11 -3.99 0.95
CA ALA A 290 15.46 -3.16 1.97
C ALA A 290 15.09 -3.96 3.23
N GLN A 291 14.64 -5.20 3.06
CA GLN A 291 14.28 -6.12 4.14
C GLN A 291 15.51 -6.66 4.87
N ALA A 292 16.56 -7.04 4.15
CA ALA A 292 17.79 -7.56 4.74
C ALA A 292 18.56 -6.50 5.54
N PHE A 293 18.40 -5.21 5.21
CA PHE A 293 19.06 -4.08 5.85
C PHE A 293 18.04 -3.08 6.44
N PRO A 294 17.25 -3.46 7.46
CA PRO A 294 16.17 -2.63 7.99
C PRO A 294 16.63 -1.30 8.59
N GLU A 295 17.89 -1.18 9.00
CA GLU A 295 18.50 0.08 9.44
C GLU A 295 18.50 1.16 8.34
N ARG A 296 18.30 0.78 7.07
CA ARG A 296 18.19 1.70 5.92
C ARG A 296 16.77 2.22 5.71
N LEU A 297 16.04 2.48 6.80
CA LEU A 297 14.69 3.07 6.79
C LEU A 297 13.65 2.29 5.95
N GLY A 298 13.88 1.01 5.69
CA GLY A 298 12.97 0.16 4.94
C GLY A 298 12.85 0.47 3.45
N LEU A 299 13.72 1.32 2.86
CA LEU A 299 13.69 1.67 1.45
C LEU A 299 15.04 1.40 0.77
N CYS A 300 15.02 0.75 -0.40
CA CYS A 300 16.20 0.62 -1.24
C CYS A 300 15.85 0.84 -2.71
N SER A 301 16.76 1.48 -3.46
CA SER A 301 16.67 1.62 -4.91
C SER A 301 17.59 0.65 -5.62
N PHE A 302 17.18 0.16 -6.79
CA PHE A 302 17.96 -0.80 -7.58
C PHE A 302 19.37 -0.29 -7.88
N ASN A 303 19.50 1.00 -8.20
CA ASN A 303 20.80 1.65 -8.47
C ASN A 303 21.75 1.66 -7.25
N GLU A 304 21.27 1.33 -6.04
CA GLU A 304 22.04 1.29 -4.80
C GLU A 304 22.49 -0.13 -4.42
N LEU A 305 22.05 -1.17 -5.16
CA LEU A 305 22.31 -2.56 -4.80
C LEU A 305 23.79 -2.93 -4.88
N GLY A 306 24.52 -2.39 -5.86
CA GLY A 306 25.93 -2.69 -6.07
C GLY A 306 26.15 -4.21 -6.15
N VAL A 307 27.00 -4.75 -5.28
CA VAL A 307 27.31 -6.19 -5.28
C VAL A 307 26.10 -7.08 -4.96
N ILE A 308 25.07 -6.57 -4.27
CA ILE A 308 23.85 -7.34 -3.98
C ILE A 308 23.14 -7.75 -5.27
N GLU A 309 23.16 -6.91 -6.31
CA GLU A 309 22.61 -7.22 -7.63
C GLU A 309 23.30 -8.45 -8.23
N LEU A 310 24.64 -8.48 -8.18
CA LEU A 310 25.45 -9.58 -8.68
C LEU A 310 25.17 -10.88 -7.90
N LEU A 311 25.03 -10.80 -6.58
CA LEU A 311 24.71 -11.94 -5.73
C LEU A 311 23.29 -12.47 -5.98
N ALA A 312 22.34 -11.58 -6.26
CA ALA A 312 20.96 -11.96 -6.57
C ALA A 312 20.86 -12.70 -7.92
N ALA A 313 21.73 -12.38 -8.89
CA ALA A 313 21.80 -13.03 -10.19
C ALA A 313 22.33 -14.48 -10.14
N ILE A 314 23.00 -14.87 -9.05
CA ILE A 314 23.52 -16.23 -8.87
C ILE A 314 22.35 -17.18 -8.56
N ARG A 315 22.01 -18.02 -9.54
CA ARG A 315 20.93 -19.03 -9.42
C ARG A 315 21.29 -20.19 -8.51
N ASP A 316 22.55 -20.62 -8.53
CA ASP A 316 23.02 -21.73 -7.69
C ASP A 316 23.21 -21.26 -6.23
N ARG A 317 22.18 -21.50 -5.41
CA ARG A 317 22.22 -21.16 -3.97
C ARG A 317 23.22 -22.00 -3.20
N SER A 318 23.52 -23.23 -3.64
CA SER A 318 24.52 -24.08 -3.01
C SER A 318 25.94 -23.51 -3.14
N LEU A 319 26.22 -22.73 -4.20
CA LEU A 319 27.48 -22.02 -4.34
C LEU A 319 27.62 -20.92 -3.28
N LEU A 320 26.57 -20.14 -3.07
CA LEU A 320 26.54 -19.08 -2.07
C LEU A 320 26.65 -19.64 -0.65
N GLU A 321 25.92 -20.73 -0.36
CA GLU A 321 25.98 -21.44 0.92
C GLU A 321 27.38 -22.01 1.18
N ARG A 322 28.00 -22.69 0.21
CA ARG A 322 29.38 -23.19 0.35
C ARG A 322 30.40 -22.07 0.55
N PHE A 323 30.20 -20.93 -0.10
CA PHE A 323 31.06 -19.76 0.10
C PHE A 323 30.94 -19.24 1.54
N VAL A 324 29.71 -19.08 2.04
CA VAL A 324 29.46 -18.68 3.43
C VAL A 324 30.02 -19.70 4.41
N GLU A 325 29.80 -21.00 4.19
CA GLU A 325 30.28 -22.06 5.07
C GLU A 325 31.82 -22.08 5.12
N ARG A 326 32.49 -21.92 3.97
CA ARG A 326 33.95 -21.88 3.92
C ARG A 326 34.52 -20.65 4.64
N THR A 327 33.87 -19.50 4.53
CA THR A 327 34.40 -18.22 5.06
C THR A 327 33.96 -17.96 6.50
N LEU A 328 32.71 -18.27 6.84
CA LEU A 328 32.08 -17.97 8.14
C LEU A 328 31.65 -19.21 8.91
N GLY A 329 31.64 -20.41 8.31
CA GLY A 329 31.28 -21.66 8.99
C GLY A 329 32.03 -21.90 10.32
N PRO A 330 33.35 -21.61 10.42
CA PRO A 330 34.08 -21.69 11.69
C PRO A 330 33.52 -20.79 12.81
N LEU A 331 32.75 -19.76 12.48
CA LEU A 331 32.07 -18.87 13.43
C LEU A 331 30.59 -19.25 13.66
N ILE A 332 30.03 -20.13 12.83
CA ILE A 332 28.62 -20.55 12.85
C ILE A 332 28.44 -21.92 13.54
N GLY A 333 29.46 -22.79 13.52
CA GLY A 333 29.42 -24.17 14.05
C GLY A 333 29.26 -24.33 15.57
N ASP A 334 29.18 -25.60 16.02
CA ASP A 334 28.77 -26.09 17.36
C ASP A 334 29.54 -25.52 18.59
N ASP A 335 30.66 -24.81 18.39
CA ASP A 335 31.35 -24.05 19.44
C ASP A 335 30.66 -22.71 19.81
N SER A 336 29.61 -22.33 19.07
CA SER A 336 28.74 -21.18 19.37
C SER A 336 28.01 -21.28 20.73
N ARG A 337 28.03 -22.44 21.39
CA ARG A 337 27.62 -22.57 22.80
C ARG A 337 28.60 -21.94 23.79
N HIS A 338 29.86 -21.77 23.43
CA HIS A 338 30.89 -21.19 24.31
C HIS A 338 31.14 -19.70 24.06
N GLU A 339 31.02 -19.18 22.83
CA GLU A 339 31.27 -17.77 22.52
C GLU A 339 30.29 -17.16 21.49
N PRO A 340 29.00 -16.96 21.83
CA PRO A 340 27.97 -16.39 20.95
C PRO A 340 28.23 -14.93 20.52
N VAL A 341 29.36 -14.35 20.93
CA VAL A 341 29.72 -12.94 20.75
C VAL A 341 30.59 -12.66 19.53
N LEU A 342 31.19 -13.68 18.89
CA LEU A 342 32.14 -13.47 17.79
C LEU A 342 31.46 -13.01 16.49
N MET A 343 30.34 -13.61 16.10
CA MET A 343 29.59 -13.15 14.91
C MET A 343 29.07 -11.72 15.06
N PRO A 344 28.40 -11.34 16.17
CA PRO A 344 28.04 -9.93 16.42
C PRO A 344 29.25 -8.99 16.45
N THR A 345 30.41 -9.46 16.93
CA THR A 345 31.65 -8.68 16.93
C THR A 345 32.14 -8.42 15.51
N LEU A 346 32.12 -9.43 14.65
CA LEU A 346 32.50 -9.31 13.25
C LEU A 346 31.59 -8.33 12.50
N GLU A 347 30.28 -8.47 12.67
CA GLU A 347 29.28 -7.59 12.06
C GLU A 347 29.47 -6.12 12.50
N ALA A 348 29.66 -5.87 13.80
CA ALA A 348 29.91 -4.54 14.32
C ALA A 348 31.24 -3.93 13.83
N TRP A 349 32.29 -4.75 13.74
CA TRP A 349 33.59 -4.30 13.24
C TRP A 349 33.53 -3.88 11.77
N PHE A 350 32.84 -4.65 10.92
CA PHE A 350 32.61 -4.28 9.52
C PHE A 350 31.68 -3.07 9.38
N PHE A 351 30.64 -2.98 10.22
CA PHE A 351 29.73 -1.83 10.22
C PHE A 351 30.45 -0.51 10.50
N GLU A 352 31.39 -0.51 11.44
CA GLU A 352 32.21 0.65 11.80
C GLU A 352 33.47 0.79 10.92
N ASN A 353 33.48 0.18 9.73
CA ASN A 353 34.56 0.23 8.74
C ASN A 353 35.94 -0.12 9.32
N ALA A 354 36.01 -1.22 10.07
CA ALA A 354 37.21 -1.69 10.77
C ALA A 354 37.71 -0.78 11.92
N ASN A 355 36.91 0.21 12.35
CA ASN A 355 37.28 1.05 13.48
C ASN A 355 37.03 0.33 14.81
N LEU A 356 38.12 -0.21 15.38
CA LEU A 356 38.11 -0.95 16.63
C LEU A 356 37.50 -0.17 17.81
N ALA A 357 37.70 1.16 17.87
CA ALA A 357 37.19 1.98 18.97
C ALA A 357 35.66 2.17 18.87
N LEU A 358 35.16 2.51 17.67
CA LEU A 358 33.72 2.66 17.43
C LEU A 358 32.99 1.33 17.57
N ALA A 359 33.55 0.23 17.07
CA ALA A 359 32.96 -1.10 17.21
C ALA A 359 32.90 -1.55 18.68
N ALA A 360 33.92 -1.22 19.49
CA ALA A 360 33.93 -1.53 20.91
C ALA A 360 32.86 -0.73 21.65
N GLN A 361 32.71 0.55 21.32
CA GLN A 361 31.64 1.41 21.85
C GLN A 361 30.25 0.88 21.47
N ARG A 362 30.03 0.51 20.20
CA ARG A 362 28.77 -0.05 19.70
C ARG A 362 28.36 -1.31 20.45
N LEU A 363 29.32 -2.18 20.76
CA LEU A 363 29.08 -3.43 21.48
C LEU A 363 29.10 -3.28 23.01
N GLY A 364 29.38 -2.08 23.55
CA GLY A 364 29.48 -1.84 24.99
C GLY A 364 30.64 -2.60 25.66
N VAL A 365 31.74 -2.88 24.93
CA VAL A 365 32.90 -3.61 25.45
C VAL A 365 34.16 -2.75 25.44
N HIS A 366 35.17 -3.15 26.22
CA HIS A 366 36.47 -2.48 26.20
C HIS A 366 37.23 -2.80 24.91
N ARG A 367 38.03 -1.83 24.40
CA ARG A 367 38.84 -1.97 23.17
C ARG A 367 39.72 -3.21 23.18
N ASN A 368 40.34 -3.53 24.33
CA ASN A 368 41.20 -4.72 24.46
C ASN A 368 40.41 -6.03 24.27
N THR A 369 39.19 -6.09 24.81
CA THR A 369 38.31 -7.26 24.64
C THR A 369 37.91 -7.41 23.17
N LEU A 370 37.58 -6.31 22.49
CA LEU A 370 37.29 -6.36 21.06
C LEU A 370 38.50 -6.81 20.25
N SER A 371 39.69 -6.29 20.56
CA SER A 371 40.94 -6.68 19.90
C SER A 371 41.21 -8.18 20.02
N TYR A 372 41.01 -8.75 21.22
CA TYR A 372 41.14 -10.19 21.43
C TYR A 372 40.12 -10.98 20.60
N ARG A 373 38.85 -10.54 20.57
CA ARG A 373 37.80 -11.20 19.76
C ARG A 373 38.12 -11.14 18.27
N VAL A 374 38.61 -10.02 17.76
CA VAL A 374 39.04 -9.87 16.36
C VAL A 374 40.18 -10.86 16.03
N GLN A 375 41.23 -10.90 16.85
CA GLN A 375 42.33 -11.87 16.68
C GLN A 375 41.85 -13.32 16.73
N ARG A 376 40.87 -13.61 17.60
CA ARG A 376 40.25 -14.94 17.68
C ARG A 376 39.48 -15.28 16.41
N ILE A 377 38.76 -14.32 15.83
CA ILE A 377 38.05 -14.51 14.56
C ILE A 377 39.04 -14.79 13.42
N GLU A 378 40.13 -14.05 13.32
CA GLU A 378 41.19 -14.31 12.33
C GLU A 378 41.77 -15.72 12.49
N ALA A 379 42.06 -16.14 13.73
CA ALA A 379 42.58 -17.48 14.02
C ALA A 379 41.60 -18.62 13.66
N LEU A 380 40.29 -18.42 13.86
CA LEU A 380 39.27 -19.43 13.56
C LEU A 380 38.93 -19.50 12.06
N THR A 381 38.87 -18.35 11.40
CA THR A 381 38.53 -18.27 9.96
C THR A 381 39.73 -18.52 9.05
N GLY A 382 40.95 -18.40 9.58
CA GLY A 382 42.19 -18.41 8.81
C GLY A 382 42.37 -17.19 7.91
N CYS A 383 41.51 -16.17 8.05
CA CYS A 383 41.55 -14.93 7.28
C CYS A 383 42.36 -13.86 8.02
N SER A 384 43.02 -12.97 7.29
CA SER A 384 43.65 -11.76 7.85
C SER A 384 42.82 -10.52 7.55
N PHE A 385 42.55 -9.70 8.57
CA PHE A 385 41.82 -8.45 8.43
C PHE A 385 42.69 -7.30 7.95
N ASP A 386 43.99 -7.50 7.84
CA ASP A 386 44.90 -6.59 7.13
C ASP A 386 44.97 -6.91 5.63
N ASP A 387 44.58 -8.13 5.21
CA ASP A 387 44.52 -8.51 3.80
C ASP A 387 43.22 -8.01 3.12
N PRO A 388 43.32 -7.21 2.04
CA PRO A 388 42.15 -6.67 1.36
C PRO A 388 41.22 -7.72 0.75
N HIS A 389 41.77 -8.86 0.30
CA HIS A 389 41.00 -9.91 -0.37
C HIS A 389 40.20 -10.73 0.66
N ASP A 390 40.78 -11.05 1.81
CA ASP A 390 40.10 -11.69 2.93
C ASP A 390 39.00 -10.81 3.51
N ARG A 391 39.26 -9.50 3.70
CA ARG A 391 38.22 -8.54 4.09
C ARG A 391 37.05 -8.51 3.12
N LEU A 392 37.32 -8.54 1.82
CA LEU A 392 36.28 -8.58 0.80
C LEU A 392 35.48 -9.88 0.89
N ASN A 393 36.15 -11.04 1.00
CA ASN A 393 35.48 -12.34 1.11
C ASN A 393 34.54 -12.40 2.32
N ILE A 394 35.01 -11.93 3.48
CA ILE A 394 34.18 -11.86 4.68
C ILE A 394 33.01 -10.90 4.50
N SER A 395 33.25 -9.71 3.93
CA SER A 395 32.19 -8.74 3.62
C SER A 395 31.09 -9.37 2.75
N ILE A 396 31.48 -10.07 1.69
CA ILE A 396 30.55 -10.78 0.80
C ILE A 396 29.83 -11.91 1.53
N ALA A 397 30.53 -12.68 2.36
CA ALA A 397 29.91 -13.77 3.11
C ALA A 397 28.86 -13.26 4.12
N LEU A 398 29.15 -12.14 4.80
CA LEU A 398 28.19 -11.46 5.68
C LEU A 398 26.96 -10.96 4.91
N LEU A 399 27.17 -10.35 3.74
CA LEU A 399 26.08 -9.91 2.86
C LEU A 399 25.19 -11.08 2.42
N ILE A 400 25.79 -12.17 1.93
CA ILE A 400 25.06 -13.38 1.52
C ILE A 400 24.24 -13.94 2.68
N ARG A 401 24.85 -14.11 3.86
CA ARG A 401 24.16 -14.63 5.05
C ARG A 401 22.95 -13.77 5.41
N ARG A 402 23.08 -12.45 5.35
CA ARG A 402 21.99 -11.52 5.66
C ARG A 402 20.85 -11.59 4.65
N LEU A 403 21.16 -11.67 3.36
CA LEU A 403 20.14 -11.86 2.30
C LEU A 403 19.39 -13.18 2.48
N SER A 404 20.09 -14.27 2.77
CA SER A 404 19.49 -15.60 2.98
C SER A 404 18.54 -15.65 4.18
N SER A 405 18.77 -14.81 5.21
CA SER A 405 17.87 -14.73 6.37
C SER A 405 16.55 -14.00 6.11
N HIS A 406 16.46 -13.18 5.06
CA HIS A 406 15.30 -12.31 4.79
C HIS A 406 14.55 -12.64 3.50
N SER A 407 15.13 -13.38 2.54
CA SER A 407 14.37 -14.08 1.48
C SER A 407 15.25 -14.92 0.57
N LEU A 408 14.94 -16.21 0.48
CA LEU A 408 14.60 -16.92 -0.77
C LEU A 408 13.62 -18.04 -0.42
N PRO A 409 12.44 -18.13 -1.07
CA PRO A 409 11.62 -19.32 -0.92
C PRO A 409 12.45 -20.54 -1.30
N ARG A 410 12.46 -21.56 -0.44
CA ARG A 410 12.93 -22.89 -0.82
C ARG A 410 12.12 -23.30 -2.04
N SER A 411 12.74 -23.32 -3.22
CA SER A 411 12.28 -24.18 -4.30
C SER A 411 12.43 -25.61 -3.78
N THR A 412 11.37 -26.14 -3.17
CA THR A 412 11.30 -27.57 -2.87
C THR A 412 11.34 -28.34 -4.19
N PRO A 413 12.06 -29.47 -4.24
CA PRO A 413 12.24 -30.28 -5.43
C PRO A 413 10.94 -30.85 -5.98
#